data_AF-A0A6I9X3T2-F1
#
_entry.id   AF-A0A6I9X3T2-F1
#
_cell.length_a   1.000
_cell.length_b   1.000
_cell.length_c   1.000
_cell.angle_alpha   90.00
_cell.angle_beta   90.00
_cell.angle_gamma   90.00
#
_symmetry.space_group_name_H-M   'P 1'
#
loop_
_entity.id
_entity.type
_entity.pdbx_description
1 polymer ?
#
loop_
_entity_poly.entity_id
_entity_poly.type
_entity_poly.pdbx_seq_one_letter_code
_entity_poly.pdbx_strand_id
1 'polypeptide(L)'
;MYFTVWETRYIDLVTFPPSTILHNAWVDTVWELDFTETEPLDSRTEGLITDDGLEAFVRLYKALFPFSADDHETTESIWPLLVESNLCPKAVVAVLHHFVQEAQNRKANTQQRLFALHAAGLYFLLVEIPGSIANQLLHPVMFEKCLQTLSKCWPEELDLPRKRKKKQSKNLMGERKKGKPARNENAPMDDIFEEEDVQEEIYFSTRELLEIREALFLLLKNLLRLFSKFSLKERPQCVQTCIQIFVKLTSLEPCTLDFKPLDVTTISRAKYVSELAYFGLRLLCSPLHSPGDKALRQVFYQLLRVILMLPGKEGGVLLPIPSQIIDARKLALKFLSSL
;
A
#
# COMPACT_ATOMS: atom_id res chain seq x y z
N MET A 1 -14.80 2.49 38.87
CA MET A 1 -15.23 2.66 37.47
C MET A 1 -14.05 2.50 36.49
N TYR A 2 -13.15 1.54 36.74
CA TYR A 2 -12.03 1.20 35.84
C TYR A 2 -12.14 -0.22 35.28
N PHE A 3 -12.99 -1.08 35.85
CA PHE A 3 -13.12 -2.49 35.47
C PHE A 3 -13.71 -2.72 34.07
N THR A 4 -14.55 -1.82 33.54
CA THR A 4 -15.27 -2.06 32.27
C THR A 4 -14.43 -1.83 31.02
N VAL A 5 -13.43 -0.94 31.06
CA VAL A 5 -12.59 -0.62 29.89
C VAL A 5 -11.59 -1.76 29.62
N TRP A 6 -11.07 -2.38 30.67
CA TRP A 6 -10.12 -3.50 30.56
C TRP A 6 -10.79 -4.79 30.10
N GLU A 7 -11.98 -5.09 30.60
CA GLU A 7 -12.77 -6.27 30.20
C GLU A 7 -13.14 -6.21 28.71
N THR A 8 -13.54 -5.04 28.21
CA THR A 8 -13.86 -4.85 26.80
C THR A 8 -12.63 -5.01 25.90
N ARG A 9 -11.46 -4.47 26.31
CA ARG A 9 -10.20 -4.61 25.55
C ARG A 9 -9.67 -6.05 25.53
N TYR A 10 -9.85 -6.77 26.64
CA TYR A 10 -9.47 -8.18 26.74
C TYR A 10 -10.32 -9.05 25.81
N ILE A 11 -11.64 -8.78 25.74
CA ILE A 11 -12.56 -9.46 24.82
C ILE A 11 -12.17 -9.23 23.35
N ASP A 12 -11.79 -8.00 22.98
CA ASP A 12 -11.39 -7.68 21.60
C ASP A 12 -10.09 -8.40 21.18
N LEU A 13 -9.13 -8.56 22.09
CA LEU A 13 -7.90 -9.33 21.84
C LEU A 13 -8.19 -10.82 21.60
N VAL A 14 -9.14 -11.40 22.33
CA VAL A 14 -9.51 -12.83 22.23
C VAL A 14 -10.22 -13.19 20.92
N THR A 15 -10.73 -12.21 20.16
CA THR A 15 -11.44 -12.44 18.88
C THR A 15 -10.54 -12.60 17.66
N PHE A 16 -9.27 -12.18 17.72
CA PHE A 16 -8.29 -12.56 16.70
C PHE A 16 -7.88 -14.01 16.96
N PRO A 17 -7.73 -14.90 15.94
CA PRO A 17 -7.55 -16.31 16.18
C PRO A 17 -6.38 -16.54 17.15
N PRO A 18 -6.63 -17.17 18.32
CA PRO A 18 -5.59 -17.40 19.30
C PRO A 18 -4.46 -18.22 18.68
N SER A 19 -3.24 -18.06 19.21
CA SER A 19 -2.07 -18.80 18.70
C SER A 19 -2.26 -20.32 18.75
N THR A 20 -3.19 -20.81 19.58
CA THR A 20 -3.58 -22.21 19.68
C THR A 20 -4.28 -22.76 18.44
N ILE A 21 -4.84 -21.92 17.57
CA ILE A 21 -5.44 -22.33 16.29
C ILE A 21 -4.38 -22.38 15.17
N LEU A 22 -3.29 -21.62 15.32
CA LEU A 22 -2.20 -21.56 14.36
C LEU A 22 -1.21 -22.70 14.60
N HIS A 23 -0.81 -23.39 13.53
CA HIS A 23 0.22 -24.41 13.64
C HIS A 23 1.57 -23.73 13.92
N ASN A 24 2.14 -23.95 15.11
CA ASN A 24 3.41 -23.32 15.52
C ASN A 24 4.52 -23.52 14.47
N ALA A 25 4.58 -24.68 13.81
CA ALA A 25 5.61 -24.92 12.79
C ALA A 25 5.44 -24.02 11.55
N TRP A 26 4.21 -23.64 11.18
CA TRP A 26 4.00 -22.70 10.06
C TRP A 26 4.53 -21.31 10.42
N VAL A 27 4.26 -20.86 11.65
CA VAL A 27 4.81 -19.60 12.16
C VAL A 27 6.34 -19.66 12.13
N ASP A 28 6.95 -20.72 12.67
CA ASP A 28 8.40 -20.87 12.69
C ASP A 28 8.98 -20.86 11.27
N THR A 29 8.39 -21.58 10.32
CA THR A 29 8.81 -21.57 8.90
C THR A 29 8.71 -20.17 8.28
N VAL A 30 7.64 -19.41 8.54
CA VAL A 30 7.51 -18.03 8.01
C VAL A 30 8.65 -17.13 8.49
N TRP A 31 9.04 -17.27 9.76
CA TRP A 31 10.14 -16.52 10.34
C TRP A 31 11.52 -17.03 9.88
N GLU A 32 11.71 -18.33 9.73
CA GLU A 32 12.96 -18.93 9.23
C GLU A 32 13.23 -18.58 7.76
N LEU A 33 12.18 -18.39 6.95
CA LEU A 33 12.28 -18.00 5.54
C LEU A 33 12.24 -16.47 5.34
N ASP A 34 12.42 -15.69 6.42
CA ASP A 34 12.49 -14.22 6.39
C ASP A 34 11.31 -13.57 5.63
N PHE A 35 10.13 -14.18 5.70
CA PHE A 35 8.91 -13.69 5.02
C PHE A 35 9.05 -13.61 3.49
N THR A 36 9.80 -14.50 2.85
CA THR A 36 10.00 -14.49 1.39
C THR A 36 9.12 -15.50 0.65
N GLU A 37 9.46 -16.79 0.73
CA GLU A 37 8.81 -17.92 0.05
C GLU A 37 8.01 -18.78 1.03
N THR A 38 6.97 -18.20 1.63
CA THR A 38 6.19 -18.91 2.66
C THR A 38 4.98 -19.61 2.06
N GLU A 39 4.66 -20.80 2.57
CA GLU A 39 3.38 -21.46 2.28
C GLU A 39 2.21 -20.57 2.74
N PRO A 40 1.08 -20.57 2.00
CA PRO A 40 -0.09 -19.79 2.38
C PRO A 40 -0.65 -20.26 3.72
N LEU A 41 -1.32 -19.35 4.42
CA LEU A 41 -2.09 -19.69 5.62
C LEU A 41 -3.14 -20.76 5.27
N ASP A 42 -3.40 -21.66 6.22
CA ASP A 42 -4.47 -22.65 6.08
C ASP A 42 -5.82 -21.97 5.84
N SER A 43 -6.54 -22.42 4.80
CA SER A 43 -7.80 -21.85 4.33
C SER A 43 -8.89 -21.74 5.41
N ARG A 44 -8.93 -22.66 6.37
CA ARG A 44 -9.89 -22.60 7.48
C ARG A 44 -9.54 -21.46 8.44
N THR A 45 -8.26 -21.29 8.74
CA THR A 45 -7.78 -20.19 9.59
C THR A 45 -7.95 -18.85 8.91
N GLU A 46 -7.64 -18.76 7.62
CA GLU A 46 -7.87 -17.57 6.80
C GLU A 46 -9.37 -17.20 6.76
N GLY A 47 -10.25 -18.19 6.54
CA GLY A 47 -11.70 -18.01 6.59
C GLY A 47 -12.16 -17.42 7.92
N LEU A 48 -11.72 -17.97 9.06
CA LEU A 48 -12.08 -17.43 10.38
C LEU A 48 -11.71 -15.95 10.58
N ILE A 49 -10.63 -15.48 9.94
CA ILE A 49 -10.21 -14.06 10.02
C ILE A 49 -11.05 -13.19 9.10
N THR A 50 -11.42 -13.71 7.93
CA THR A 50 -12.05 -12.98 6.83
C THR A 50 -13.58 -13.11 6.78
N ASP A 51 -14.17 -14.01 7.59
CA ASP A 51 -15.61 -14.29 7.65
C ASP A 51 -16.44 -13.04 7.93
N ASP A 52 -15.99 -12.19 8.86
CA ASP A 52 -16.62 -10.90 9.21
C ASP A 52 -16.05 -9.72 8.37
N GLY A 53 -15.36 -10.01 7.26
CA GLY A 53 -14.65 -9.02 6.46
C GLY A 53 -13.50 -8.37 7.22
N LEU A 54 -13.46 -7.03 7.26
CA LEU A 54 -12.37 -6.26 7.85
C LEU A 54 -12.44 -6.13 9.38
N GLU A 55 -13.52 -6.61 10.00
CA GLU A 55 -13.83 -6.31 11.38
C GLU A 55 -12.78 -6.89 12.36
N ALA A 56 -12.23 -8.07 12.09
CA ALA A 56 -11.15 -8.65 12.89
C ALA A 56 -9.92 -7.73 12.95
N PHE A 57 -9.51 -7.16 11.82
CA PHE A 57 -8.40 -6.21 11.76
C PHE A 57 -8.72 -4.90 12.49
N VAL A 58 -9.95 -4.40 12.35
CA VAL A 58 -10.40 -3.16 13.00
C VAL A 58 -10.47 -3.31 14.52
N ARG A 59 -10.99 -4.43 15.04
CA ARG A 59 -11.04 -4.72 16.48
C ARG A 59 -9.65 -4.84 17.07
N LEU A 60 -8.77 -5.62 16.43
CA LEU A 60 -7.38 -5.75 16.87
C LEU A 60 -6.67 -4.39 16.87
N TYR A 61 -6.90 -3.56 15.85
CA TYR A 61 -6.30 -2.23 15.78
C TYR A 61 -6.78 -1.35 16.93
N LYS A 62 -8.09 -1.32 17.21
CA LYS A 62 -8.68 -0.56 18.33
C LYS A 62 -8.16 -1.04 19.69
N ALA A 63 -7.97 -2.34 19.87
CA ALA A 63 -7.44 -2.91 21.11
C ALA A 63 -5.97 -2.53 21.34
N LEU A 64 -5.16 -2.51 20.28
CA LEU A 64 -3.72 -2.21 20.34
C LEU A 64 -3.40 -0.70 20.37
N PHE A 65 -4.23 0.12 19.74
CA PHE A 65 -3.97 1.56 19.56
C PHE A 65 -3.66 2.32 20.86
N PRO A 66 -4.36 2.10 22.00
CA PRO A 66 -4.06 2.78 23.26
C PRO A 66 -2.63 2.55 23.76
N PHE A 67 -1.97 1.45 23.36
CA PHE A 67 -0.60 1.15 23.79
C PHE A 67 0.47 1.87 22.94
N SER A 68 0.08 2.58 21.88
CA SER A 68 0.99 3.39 21.05
C SER A 68 0.89 4.91 21.31
N ALA A 69 -0.13 5.36 22.04
CA ALA A 69 -0.33 6.76 22.36
C ALA A 69 0.50 7.18 23.57
N ASP A 70 1.17 8.33 23.48
CA ASP A 70 2.05 8.84 24.54
C ASP A 70 1.27 9.40 25.75
N ASP A 71 -0.05 9.56 25.60
CA ASP A 71 -0.96 10.24 26.54
C ASP A 71 -1.58 9.33 27.61
N HIS A 72 -1.28 8.03 27.61
CA HIS A 72 -1.85 7.15 28.62
C HIS A 72 -0.94 7.01 29.84
N GLU A 73 -1.50 7.33 31.02
CA GLU A 73 -0.97 7.03 32.35
C GLU A 73 -0.76 5.52 32.61
N THR A 74 -1.09 4.65 31.64
CA THR A 74 -0.86 3.21 31.73
C THR A 74 0.64 2.94 31.63
N THR A 75 1.27 2.72 32.78
CA THR A 75 2.65 2.25 32.91
C THR A 75 2.80 0.78 32.45
N GLU A 76 1.71 0.12 32.09
CA GLU A 76 1.66 -1.30 31.77
C GLU A 76 1.90 -1.57 30.29
N SER A 77 2.80 -2.51 30.04
CA SER A 77 3.14 -2.98 28.71
C SER A 77 2.09 -3.95 28.18
N ILE A 78 1.79 -3.91 26.88
CA ILE A 78 0.89 -4.88 26.22
C ILE A 78 1.51 -6.27 26.06
N TRP A 79 2.85 -6.38 26.07
CA TRP A 79 3.53 -7.64 25.73
C TRP A 79 3.19 -8.79 26.71
N PRO A 80 3.18 -8.59 28.04
CA PRO A 80 2.71 -9.62 28.97
C PRO A 80 1.25 -10.01 28.75
N LEU A 81 0.37 -9.03 28.49
CA LEU A 81 -1.06 -9.26 28.26
C LEU A 81 -1.32 -10.12 27.01
N LEU A 82 -0.52 -9.95 25.96
CA LEU A 82 -0.59 -10.81 24.78
C LEU A 82 -0.24 -12.26 25.12
N VAL A 83 0.81 -12.47 25.92
CA VAL A 83 1.20 -13.81 26.38
C VAL A 83 0.09 -14.44 27.23
N GLU A 84 -0.50 -13.69 28.16
CA GLU A 84 -1.63 -14.13 28.99
C GLU A 84 -2.88 -14.48 28.17
N SER A 85 -3.09 -13.79 27.05
CA SER A 85 -4.22 -14.01 26.14
C SER A 85 -3.96 -15.13 25.11
N ASN A 86 -2.86 -15.88 25.23
CA ASN A 86 -2.41 -16.84 24.22
C ASN A 86 -2.28 -16.23 22.82
N LEU A 87 -1.82 -14.99 22.73
CA LEU A 87 -1.46 -14.34 21.47
C LEU A 87 0.05 -14.24 21.39
N CYS A 88 0.65 -15.05 20.52
CA CYS A 88 2.05 -14.92 20.20
C CYS A 88 2.25 -13.75 19.23
N PRO A 89 3.02 -12.70 19.59
CA PRO A 89 3.27 -11.57 18.69
C PRO A 89 3.88 -12.01 17.35
N LYS A 90 4.75 -13.03 17.36
CA LYS A 90 5.33 -13.62 16.15
C LYS A 90 4.29 -14.27 15.25
N ALA A 91 3.31 -14.96 15.82
CA ALA A 91 2.22 -15.58 15.08
C ALA A 91 1.32 -14.50 14.43
N VAL A 92 1.02 -13.42 15.17
CA VAL A 92 0.28 -12.28 14.61
C VAL A 92 1.02 -11.70 13.41
N VAL A 93 2.32 -11.41 13.51
CA VAL A 93 3.09 -10.87 12.38
C VAL A 93 3.13 -11.84 11.19
N ALA A 94 3.24 -13.15 11.41
CA ALA A 94 3.18 -14.15 10.35
C ALA A 94 1.83 -14.15 9.61
N VAL A 95 0.72 -14.05 10.35
CA VAL A 95 -0.62 -13.91 9.78
C VAL A 95 -0.76 -12.60 9.00
N LEU A 96 -0.28 -11.48 9.54
CA LEU A 96 -0.31 -10.20 8.83
C LEU A 96 0.52 -10.27 7.52
N HIS A 97 1.64 -10.99 7.53
CA HIS A 97 2.45 -11.21 6.33
C HIS A 97 1.67 -11.91 5.22
N HIS A 98 0.90 -12.96 5.54
CA HIS A 98 0.07 -13.67 4.56
C HIS A 98 -0.78 -12.70 3.74
N PHE A 99 -1.61 -11.88 4.41
CA PHE A 99 -2.47 -10.91 3.74
C PHE A 99 -1.69 -9.83 2.98
N VAL A 100 -0.58 -9.34 3.53
CA VAL A 100 0.30 -8.37 2.84
C VAL A 100 0.90 -8.96 1.56
N GLN A 101 1.24 -10.25 1.59
CA GLN A 101 1.83 -10.95 0.45
C GLN A 101 0.81 -11.15 -0.67
N GLU A 102 -0.45 -11.47 -0.35
CA GLU A 102 -1.51 -11.67 -1.35
C GLU A 102 -1.71 -10.45 -2.25
N ALA A 103 -1.70 -9.24 -1.68
CA ALA A 103 -1.86 -8.01 -2.46
C ALA A 103 -0.65 -7.63 -3.32
N GLN A 104 0.47 -8.35 -3.22
CA GLN A 104 1.58 -8.17 -4.15
C GLN A 104 1.31 -8.81 -5.51
N ASN A 105 0.34 -9.73 -5.59
CA ASN A 105 -0.11 -10.29 -6.84
C ASN A 105 -0.86 -9.22 -7.65
N ARG A 106 -0.49 -9.04 -8.92
CA ARG A 106 -1.19 -8.10 -9.83
C ARG A 106 -2.68 -8.44 -9.95
N LYS A 107 -3.02 -9.72 -9.83
CA LYS A 107 -4.39 -10.24 -9.88
C LYS A 107 -5.15 -10.15 -8.55
N ALA A 108 -4.61 -9.47 -7.53
CA ALA A 108 -5.29 -9.31 -6.26
C ALA A 108 -6.60 -8.51 -6.42
N ASN A 109 -7.69 -9.07 -5.93
CA ASN A 109 -9.00 -8.43 -5.95
C ASN A 109 -9.11 -7.31 -4.89
N THR A 110 -10.26 -6.62 -4.86
CA THR A 110 -10.51 -5.53 -3.91
C THR A 110 -10.35 -5.96 -2.46
N GLN A 111 -10.92 -7.11 -2.06
CA GLN A 111 -10.87 -7.58 -0.67
C GLN A 111 -9.45 -7.92 -0.24
N GLN A 112 -8.68 -8.64 -1.07
CA GLN A 112 -7.28 -8.94 -0.80
C GLN A 112 -6.44 -7.67 -0.61
N ARG A 113 -6.66 -6.65 -1.45
CA ARG A 113 -6.00 -5.34 -1.32
C ARG A 113 -6.39 -4.64 -0.02
N LEU A 114 -7.66 -4.72 0.39
CA LEU A 114 -8.14 -4.14 1.66
C LEU A 114 -7.53 -4.87 2.86
N PHE A 115 -7.55 -6.21 2.89
CA PHE A 115 -6.92 -7.00 3.95
C PHE A 115 -5.44 -6.68 4.08
N ALA A 116 -4.71 -6.59 2.97
CA ALA A 116 -3.30 -6.21 2.98
C ALA A 116 -3.04 -4.81 3.54
N LEU A 117 -3.87 -3.82 3.20
CA LEU A 117 -3.72 -2.45 3.69
C LEU A 117 -3.99 -2.37 5.21
N HIS A 118 -5.02 -3.07 5.67
CA HIS A 118 -5.32 -3.17 7.11
C HIS A 118 -4.24 -3.95 7.87
N ALA A 119 -3.74 -5.05 7.29
CA ALA A 119 -2.68 -5.85 7.87
C ALA A 119 -1.36 -5.06 7.99
N ALA A 120 -0.98 -4.31 6.96
CA ALA A 120 0.17 -3.41 7.00
C ALA A 120 0.01 -2.33 8.07
N GLY A 121 -1.20 -1.79 8.23
CA GLY A 121 -1.51 -0.79 9.26
C GLY A 121 -1.37 -1.33 10.67
N LEU A 122 -1.81 -2.56 10.90
CA LEU A 122 -1.61 -3.28 12.16
C LEU A 122 -0.15 -3.59 12.44
N TYR A 123 0.61 -4.00 11.43
CA TYR A 123 2.04 -4.22 11.58
C TYR A 123 2.77 -2.93 11.97
N PHE A 124 2.48 -1.79 11.33
CA PHE A 124 3.05 -0.51 11.73
C PHE A 124 2.67 -0.12 13.16
N LEU A 125 1.43 -0.36 13.57
CA LEU A 125 1.00 -0.15 14.96
C LEU A 125 1.78 -1.02 15.95
N LEU A 126 1.98 -2.31 15.65
CA LEU A 126 2.78 -3.22 16.49
C LEU A 126 4.24 -2.75 16.62
N VAL A 127 4.83 -2.26 15.53
CA VAL A 127 6.18 -1.68 15.54
C VAL A 127 6.23 -0.39 16.35
N GLU A 128 5.17 0.41 16.32
CA GLU A 128 5.07 1.67 17.06
C GLU A 128 5.00 1.48 18.58
N ILE A 129 4.38 0.40 19.06
CA ILE A 129 4.22 0.14 20.50
C ILE A 129 5.60 -0.01 21.18
N PRO A 130 5.85 0.73 22.29
CA PRO A 130 7.10 0.62 23.03
C PRO A 130 7.45 -0.83 23.42
N GLY A 131 8.69 -1.24 23.19
CA GLY A 131 9.17 -2.61 23.43
C GLY A 131 9.08 -3.54 22.21
N SER A 132 8.57 -3.07 21.07
CA SER A 132 8.53 -3.84 19.80
C SER A 132 9.90 -4.36 19.35
N ILE A 133 10.97 -3.56 19.55
CA ILE A 133 12.35 -3.93 19.23
C ILE A 133 12.83 -5.09 20.13
N ALA A 134 12.55 -5.02 21.44
CA ALA A 134 12.91 -6.09 22.38
C ALA A 134 12.18 -7.40 22.06
N ASN A 135 10.95 -7.31 21.53
CA ASN A 135 10.17 -8.44 21.04
C ASN A 135 10.51 -8.87 19.60
N GLN A 136 11.53 -8.27 18.98
CA GLN A 136 12.01 -8.59 17.63
C GLN A 136 10.92 -8.49 16.53
N LEU A 137 9.94 -7.60 16.71
CA LEU A 137 8.82 -7.48 15.78
C LEU A 137 9.16 -6.69 14.52
N LEU A 138 10.18 -5.84 14.59
CA LEU A 138 10.63 -5.08 13.45
C LEU A 138 11.51 -5.94 12.54
N HIS A 139 10.88 -6.60 11.57
CA HIS A 139 11.57 -7.36 10.54
C HIS A 139 11.75 -6.52 9.26
N PRO A 140 12.97 -6.35 8.72
CA PRO A 140 13.23 -5.48 7.56
C PRO A 140 12.42 -5.86 6.31
N VAL A 141 12.33 -7.16 5.99
CA VAL A 141 11.59 -7.65 4.81
C VAL A 141 10.10 -7.41 4.98
N MET A 142 9.54 -7.72 6.15
CA MET A 142 8.12 -7.50 6.41
C MET A 142 7.78 -6.01 6.36
N PHE A 143 8.64 -5.16 6.92
CA PHE A 143 8.48 -3.71 6.87
C PHE A 143 8.47 -3.18 5.43
N GLU A 144 9.42 -3.62 4.61
CA GLU A 144 9.48 -3.28 3.19
C GLU A 144 8.25 -3.76 2.42
N LYS A 145 7.76 -4.98 2.68
CA LYS A 145 6.51 -5.49 2.07
C LYS A 145 5.31 -4.64 2.46
N CYS A 146 5.17 -4.27 3.73
CA CYS A 146 4.14 -3.36 4.21
C CYS A 146 4.23 -1.95 3.60
N LEU A 147 5.44 -1.44 3.31
CA LEU A 147 5.57 -0.20 2.56
C LEU A 147 5.08 -0.37 1.13
N GLN A 148 5.46 -1.45 0.45
CA GLN A 148 5.12 -1.68 -0.95
C GLN A 148 3.60 -1.79 -1.20
N THR A 149 2.79 -2.22 -0.21
CA THR A 149 1.32 -2.25 -0.34
C THR A 149 0.74 -0.87 -0.66
N LEU A 150 1.33 0.22 -0.14
CA LEU A 150 0.93 1.60 -0.47
C LEU A 150 0.97 1.90 -1.97
N SER A 151 1.87 1.24 -2.70
CA SER A 151 2.08 1.48 -4.13
C SER A 151 1.45 0.41 -5.03
N LYS A 152 1.33 -0.83 -4.53
CA LYS A 152 0.84 -2.00 -5.29
C LYS A 152 -0.68 -2.16 -5.18
N CYS A 153 -1.29 -1.73 -4.08
CA CYS A 153 -2.74 -1.83 -3.89
C CYS A 153 -3.52 -0.82 -4.74
N TRP A 154 -2.90 0.25 -5.22
CA TRP A 154 -3.52 1.13 -6.20
C TRP A 154 -3.38 0.56 -7.62
N PRO A 155 -4.47 0.43 -8.40
CA PRO A 155 -4.38 0.00 -9.79
C PRO A 155 -3.72 1.08 -10.65
N GLU A 156 -2.57 0.76 -11.21
CA GLU A 156 -1.70 1.68 -11.95
C GLU A 156 -2.20 1.95 -13.39
N GLU A 157 -3.20 1.21 -13.87
CA GLU A 157 -3.54 1.06 -15.30
C GLU A 157 -4.84 1.76 -15.73
N LEU A 158 -5.35 2.73 -14.96
CA LEU A 158 -6.56 3.48 -15.36
C LEU A 158 -6.35 4.40 -16.60
N ASP A 159 -5.12 4.51 -17.11
CA ASP A 159 -4.75 5.37 -18.25
C ASP A 159 -4.86 4.70 -19.63
N LEU A 160 -5.24 3.42 -19.74
CA LEU A 160 -5.50 2.85 -21.07
C LEU A 160 -6.87 3.30 -21.60
N PRO A 161 -6.92 3.98 -22.76
CA PRO A 161 -8.16 4.55 -23.26
C PRO A 161 -9.12 3.42 -23.59
N ARG A 162 -10.28 3.43 -22.90
CA ARG A 162 -11.51 2.76 -23.29
C ARG A 162 -11.71 2.88 -24.80
N LYS A 163 -11.28 1.86 -25.57
CA LYS A 163 -11.66 1.73 -26.99
C LYS A 163 -13.18 1.57 -27.00
N ARG A 164 -13.87 2.70 -27.18
CA ARG A 164 -15.29 2.75 -27.55
C ARG A 164 -15.46 1.72 -28.67
N LYS A 165 -16.16 0.62 -28.37
CA LYS A 165 -16.70 -0.27 -29.40
C LYS A 165 -17.54 0.61 -30.31
N LYS A 166 -16.96 1.02 -31.45
CA LYS A 166 -17.68 1.62 -32.55
C LYS A 166 -18.64 0.55 -33.02
N LYS A 167 -19.91 0.66 -32.61
CA LYS A 167 -20.99 -0.14 -33.19
C LYS A 167 -20.91 0.07 -34.70
N GLN A 168 -20.40 -0.91 -35.43
CA GLN A 168 -20.49 -0.95 -36.87
C GLN A 168 -21.98 -0.97 -37.22
N SER A 169 -22.47 0.17 -37.69
CA SER A 169 -23.75 0.27 -38.38
C SER A 169 -23.66 -0.59 -39.64
N LYS A 170 -24.36 -1.73 -39.64
CA LYS A 170 -24.63 -2.51 -40.85
C LYS A 170 -25.57 -1.69 -41.74
N ASN A 171 -25.01 -0.93 -42.68
CA ASN A 171 -25.76 -0.44 -43.82
C ASN A 171 -25.70 -1.50 -44.92
N LEU A 172 -26.89 -2.04 -45.23
CA LEU A 172 -27.19 -2.91 -46.35
C LEU A 172 -27.39 -2.05 -47.61
N MET A 173 -26.52 -2.22 -48.61
CA MET A 173 -26.70 -1.99 -50.07
C MET A 173 -25.29 -1.94 -50.69
N GLY A 174 -24.92 -2.62 -51.77
CA GLY A 174 -25.63 -3.47 -52.70
C GLY A 174 -24.66 -4.11 -53.72
N GLU A 175 -25.18 -5.10 -54.42
CA GLU A 175 -24.84 -5.56 -55.77
C GLU A 175 -23.49 -6.24 -56.12
N ARG A 176 -23.69 -7.41 -56.73
CA ARG A 176 -22.73 -8.35 -57.31
C ARG A 176 -22.09 -7.79 -58.60
N LYS A 177 -20.81 -8.11 -58.85
CA LYS A 177 -20.33 -8.89 -60.03
C LYS A 177 -18.79 -8.97 -60.14
N LYS A 178 -18.27 -10.18 -59.94
CA LYS A 178 -17.38 -10.98 -60.83
C LYS A 178 -16.09 -10.34 -61.42
N GLY A 179 -14.93 -10.89 -61.04
CA GLY A 179 -13.69 -10.88 -61.85
C GLY A 179 -12.36 -11.00 -61.07
N LYS A 180 -11.76 -12.20 -61.03
CA LYS A 180 -10.32 -12.49 -60.78
C LYS A 180 -9.67 -12.86 -62.14
N PRO A 181 -8.35 -13.15 -62.33
CA PRO A 181 -7.22 -13.32 -61.37
C PRO A 181 -5.83 -12.77 -61.84
N ALA A 182 -4.79 -12.88 -61.00
CA ALA A 182 -3.40 -13.31 -61.29
C ALA A 182 -2.51 -13.03 -60.06
N ARG A 183 -1.43 -13.73 -59.70
CA ARG A 183 -0.83 -15.05 -59.99
C ARG A 183 0.32 -15.20 -58.98
N ASN A 184 0.28 -16.25 -58.17
CA ASN A 184 1.39 -17.07 -57.64
C ASN A 184 2.65 -16.41 -57.03
N GLU A 185 2.88 -16.64 -55.73
CA GLU A 185 4.21 -16.91 -55.17
C GLU A 185 4.06 -17.71 -53.87
N ASN A 186 4.74 -18.86 -53.81
CA ASN A 186 4.70 -19.82 -52.71
C ASN A 186 5.76 -19.49 -51.67
N ALA A 187 5.36 -19.34 -50.41
CA ALA A 187 6.19 -19.52 -49.23
C ALA A 187 5.31 -20.07 -48.09
N PRO A 188 5.63 -21.21 -47.44
CA PRO A 188 4.89 -21.64 -46.26
C PRO A 188 5.30 -20.75 -45.08
N MET A 189 4.35 -19.93 -44.63
CA MET A 189 4.34 -19.34 -43.29
C MET A 189 4.06 -20.45 -42.29
N ASP A 190 5.02 -20.75 -41.42
CA ASP A 190 4.71 -21.31 -40.11
C ASP A 190 4.00 -20.21 -39.32
N ASP A 191 2.67 -20.30 -39.28
CA ASP A 191 1.82 -19.56 -38.35
C ASP A 191 2.16 -20.03 -36.92
N ILE A 192 3.19 -19.42 -36.33
CA ILE A 192 3.31 -19.34 -34.88
C ILE A 192 2.25 -18.30 -34.46
N PHE A 193 1.04 -18.79 -34.21
CA PHE A 193 0.10 -18.05 -33.38
C PHE A 193 0.78 -17.87 -32.02
N GLU A 194 1.40 -16.72 -31.80
CA GLU A 194 1.59 -16.21 -30.45
C GLU A 194 0.18 -16.09 -29.88
N GLU A 195 -0.16 -17.02 -28.98
CA GLU A 195 -1.25 -16.84 -28.04
C GLU A 195 -0.95 -15.53 -27.31
N GLU A 196 -1.56 -14.44 -27.78
CA GLU A 196 -1.75 -13.24 -26.96
C GLU A 196 -2.42 -13.74 -25.69
N ASP A 197 -1.64 -13.85 -24.62
CA ASP A 197 -2.10 -13.95 -23.24
C ASP A 197 -3.11 -12.81 -23.08
N VAL A 198 -4.39 -13.11 -23.27
CA VAL A 198 -5.50 -12.24 -22.92
C VAL A 198 -5.50 -12.24 -21.40
N GLN A 199 -4.58 -11.47 -20.82
CA GLN A 199 -4.58 -11.17 -19.41
C GLN A 199 -5.94 -10.56 -19.10
N GLU A 200 -6.76 -11.31 -18.34
CA GLU A 200 -7.99 -10.80 -17.76
C GLU A 200 -7.62 -9.59 -16.90
N GLU A 201 -7.68 -8.39 -17.50
CA GLU A 201 -7.53 -7.13 -16.79
C GLU A 201 -8.61 -7.07 -15.71
N ILE A 202 -8.18 -6.96 -14.45
CA ILE A 202 -9.10 -6.79 -13.33
C ILE A 202 -9.61 -5.35 -13.37
N TYR A 203 -10.88 -5.21 -13.70
CA TYR A 203 -11.55 -3.91 -13.70
C TYR A 203 -12.14 -3.61 -12.32
N PHE A 204 -11.71 -2.51 -11.71
CA PHE A 204 -12.27 -2.01 -10.45
C PHE A 204 -13.44 -1.06 -10.72
N SER A 205 -14.53 -1.22 -9.96
CA SER A 205 -15.61 -0.25 -9.92
C SER A 205 -15.18 1.02 -9.17
N THR A 206 -15.90 2.13 -9.39
CA THR A 206 -15.64 3.39 -8.68
C THR A 206 -15.74 3.25 -7.16
N ARG A 207 -16.64 2.37 -6.68
CA ARG A 207 -16.80 2.10 -5.25
C ARG A 207 -15.58 1.39 -4.68
N GLU A 208 -15.09 0.35 -5.36
CA GLU A 208 -13.92 -0.40 -4.91
C GLU A 208 -12.66 0.47 -4.91
N LEU A 209 -12.49 1.32 -5.93
CA LEU A 209 -11.40 2.31 -5.96
C LEU A 209 -11.46 3.27 -4.77
N LEU A 210 -12.66 3.72 -4.39
CA LEU A 210 -12.84 4.59 -3.23
C LEU A 210 -12.50 3.86 -1.92
N GLU A 211 -12.93 2.60 -1.76
CA GLU A 211 -12.61 1.77 -0.59
C GLU A 211 -11.10 1.56 -0.45
N ILE A 212 -10.40 1.23 -1.55
CA ILE A 212 -8.93 1.11 -1.58
C ILE A 212 -8.27 2.45 -1.24
N ARG A 213 -8.78 3.56 -1.79
CA ARG A 213 -8.27 4.91 -1.53
C ARG A 213 -8.36 5.29 -0.05
N GLU A 214 -9.48 5.01 0.60
CA GLU A 214 -9.67 5.28 2.04
C GLU A 214 -8.74 4.40 2.91
N ALA A 215 -8.57 3.13 2.55
CA ALA A 215 -7.64 2.24 3.24
C ALA A 215 -6.16 2.69 3.06
N LEU A 216 -5.77 3.13 1.86
CA LEU A 216 -4.46 3.74 1.60
C LEU A 216 -4.24 5.00 2.44
N PHE A 217 -5.26 5.85 2.51
CA PHE A 217 -5.23 7.07 3.31
C PHE A 217 -5.01 6.77 4.80
N LEU A 218 -5.72 5.78 5.34
CA LEU A 218 -5.54 5.34 6.73
C LEU A 218 -4.13 4.75 6.97
N LEU A 219 -3.65 3.90 6.06
CA LEU A 219 -2.32 3.30 6.16
C LEU A 219 -1.22 4.37 6.17
N LEU A 220 -1.33 5.38 5.30
CA LEU A 220 -0.42 6.52 5.30
C LEU A 220 -0.43 7.27 6.64
N LYS A 221 -1.60 7.54 7.22
CA LYS A 221 -1.67 8.20 8.53
C LYS A 221 -0.95 7.39 9.61
N ASN A 222 -1.12 6.08 9.62
CA ASN A 222 -0.43 5.19 10.56
C ASN A 222 1.08 5.23 10.34
N LEU A 223 1.54 5.20 9.09
CA LEU A 223 2.96 5.28 8.76
C LEU A 223 3.58 6.63 9.16
N LEU A 224 2.91 7.74 8.90
CA LEU A 224 3.40 9.07 9.29
C LEU A 224 3.45 9.23 10.81
N ARG A 225 2.46 8.69 11.52
CA ARG A 225 2.48 8.65 12.99
C ARG A 225 3.68 7.84 13.49
N LEU A 226 3.93 6.66 12.92
CA LEU A 226 5.12 5.87 13.21
C LEU A 226 6.40 6.68 12.97
N PHE A 227 6.54 7.32 11.80
CA PHE A 227 7.73 8.11 11.46
C PHE A 227 7.93 9.33 12.35
N SER A 228 6.88 9.90 12.95
CA SER A 228 7.06 11.00 13.91
C SER A 228 7.79 10.57 15.20
N LYS A 229 7.83 9.26 15.50
CA LYS A 229 8.47 8.69 16.71
C LYS A 229 9.64 7.78 16.40
N PHE A 230 9.59 7.08 15.26
CA PHE A 230 10.51 6.00 14.91
C PHE A 230 11.55 6.44 13.89
N SER A 231 12.82 6.39 14.28
CA SER A 231 13.97 6.76 13.44
C SER A 231 14.28 5.69 12.38
N LEU A 232 14.51 6.14 11.14
CA LEU A 232 14.98 5.29 10.03
C LEU A 232 16.49 5.43 9.75
N LYS A 233 17.27 6.09 10.63
CA LYS A 233 18.70 6.39 10.36
C LYS A 233 19.55 5.17 10.03
N GLU A 234 19.26 4.04 10.67
CA GLU A 234 19.98 2.78 10.47
C GLU A 234 19.47 1.98 9.27
N ARG A 235 18.44 2.48 8.56
CA ARG A 235 17.73 1.78 7.47
C ARG A 235 17.65 2.68 6.22
N PRO A 236 18.77 3.02 5.59
CA PRO A 236 18.80 3.92 4.44
C PRO A 236 18.04 3.39 3.22
N GLN A 237 17.95 2.06 3.05
CA GLN A 237 17.15 1.45 1.99
C GLN A 237 15.66 1.72 2.18
N CYS A 238 15.14 1.57 3.41
CA CYS A 238 13.75 1.89 3.72
C CYS A 238 13.43 3.37 3.46
N VAL A 239 14.35 4.29 3.79
CA VAL A 239 14.20 5.72 3.46
C VAL A 239 14.05 5.92 1.95
N GLN A 240 14.93 5.29 1.16
CA GLN A 240 14.86 5.36 -0.30
C GLN A 240 13.54 4.80 -0.85
N THR A 241 13.06 3.66 -0.35
CA THR A 241 11.76 3.09 -0.72
C THR A 241 10.62 4.07 -0.39
N CYS A 242 10.61 4.63 0.83
CA CYS A 242 9.58 5.57 1.24
C CYS A 242 9.56 6.82 0.36
N ILE A 243 10.73 7.38 -0.01
CA ILE A 243 10.81 8.51 -0.93
C ILE A 243 10.17 8.15 -2.28
N GLN A 244 10.49 7.00 -2.84
CA GLN A 244 9.93 6.57 -4.14
C GLN A 244 8.40 6.43 -4.07
N ILE A 245 7.90 5.77 -3.02
CA ILE A 245 6.46 5.57 -2.79
C ILE A 245 5.75 6.91 -2.60
N PHE A 246 6.25 7.77 -1.71
CA PHE A 246 5.61 9.05 -1.46
C PHE A 246 5.60 9.92 -2.71
N VAL A 247 6.70 9.99 -3.48
CA VAL A 247 6.70 10.73 -4.75
C VAL A 247 5.64 10.19 -5.71
N LYS A 248 5.51 8.87 -5.87
CA LYS A 248 4.44 8.26 -6.69
C LYS A 248 3.04 8.69 -6.21
N LEU A 249 2.83 8.73 -4.89
CA LEU A 249 1.54 9.08 -4.30
C LEU A 249 1.24 10.59 -4.34
N THR A 250 2.23 11.47 -4.54
CA THR A 250 1.98 12.92 -4.68
C THR A 250 1.16 13.28 -5.93
N SER A 251 1.19 12.43 -6.96
CA SER A 251 0.43 12.61 -8.20
C SER A 251 -0.89 11.82 -8.24
N LEU A 252 -1.27 11.14 -7.16
CA LEU A 252 -2.49 10.32 -7.13
C LEU A 252 -3.75 11.17 -7.33
N GLU A 253 -3.81 12.30 -6.63
CA GLU A 253 -4.97 13.20 -6.63
C GLU A 253 -4.50 14.67 -6.71
N PRO A 254 -5.22 15.54 -7.44
CA PRO A 254 -5.00 16.99 -7.36
C PRO A 254 -5.29 17.48 -5.94
N CYS A 255 -4.34 18.19 -5.33
CA CYS A 255 -4.53 18.79 -4.00
C CYS A 255 -4.12 20.27 -3.97
N THR A 256 -4.82 21.07 -3.19
CA THR A 256 -4.46 22.49 -2.95
C THR A 256 -3.75 22.57 -1.62
N LEU A 257 -2.45 22.25 -1.61
CA LEU A 257 -1.68 22.21 -0.37
C LEU A 257 -0.99 23.54 -0.07
N ASP A 258 -1.22 24.05 1.13
CA ASP A 258 -0.42 25.11 1.74
C ASP A 258 0.61 24.48 2.68
N PHE A 259 1.88 24.58 2.31
CA PHE A 259 3.01 24.00 3.02
C PHE A 259 3.36 24.80 4.29
N LYS A 260 2.45 24.83 5.27
CA LYS A 260 2.68 25.38 6.61
C LYS A 260 3.61 24.45 7.43
N PRO A 261 4.26 24.93 8.50
CA PRO A 261 5.07 24.08 9.38
C PRO A 261 4.28 22.85 9.85
N LEU A 262 4.93 21.69 9.85
CA LEU A 262 4.27 20.43 10.19
C LEU A 262 4.09 20.33 11.70
N ASP A 263 2.85 20.20 12.15
CA ASP A 263 2.51 19.75 13.51
C ASP A 263 1.61 18.49 13.43
N VAL A 264 1.42 17.84 14.57
CA VAL A 264 0.57 16.63 14.68
C VAL A 264 -0.87 16.94 14.25
N THR A 265 -1.33 18.17 14.48
CA THR A 265 -2.69 18.62 14.09
C THR A 265 -2.86 18.77 12.58
N THR A 266 -1.78 19.00 11.83
CA THR A 266 -1.79 19.13 10.38
C THR A 266 -1.97 17.78 9.70
N ILE A 267 -1.33 16.71 10.20
CA ILE A 267 -1.48 15.35 9.66
C ILE A 267 -2.92 14.83 9.90
N SER A 268 -3.49 15.10 11.07
CA SER A 268 -4.86 14.65 11.38
C SER A 268 -5.92 15.31 10.51
N ARG A 269 -5.69 16.55 10.07
CA ARG A 269 -6.59 17.37 9.23
C ARG A 269 -6.45 17.16 7.72
N ALA A 270 -5.46 16.38 7.27
CA ALA A 270 -5.28 16.07 5.86
C ALA A 270 -6.55 15.44 5.26
N LYS A 271 -6.80 15.65 3.97
CA LYS A 271 -7.97 15.10 3.26
C LYS A 271 -7.59 14.23 2.07
N TYR A 272 -6.40 14.43 1.52
CA TYR A 272 -5.96 13.74 0.31
C TYR A 272 -4.73 12.88 0.54
N VAL A 273 -4.63 11.78 -0.20
CA VAL A 273 -3.45 10.89 -0.18
C VAL A 273 -2.20 11.66 -0.60
N SER A 274 -2.31 12.50 -1.62
CA SER A 274 -1.22 13.37 -2.08
C SER A 274 -0.70 14.31 -0.99
N GLU A 275 -1.58 14.83 -0.12
CA GLU A 275 -1.18 15.70 0.99
C GLU A 275 -0.35 14.93 2.03
N LEU A 276 -0.82 13.74 2.42
CA LEU A 276 -0.09 12.86 3.34
C LEU A 276 1.27 12.45 2.76
N ALA A 277 1.35 12.20 1.46
CA ALA A 277 2.59 11.87 0.79
C ALA A 277 3.63 13.02 0.89
N TYR A 278 3.21 14.27 0.69
CA TYR A 278 4.09 15.42 0.91
C TYR A 278 4.52 15.58 2.38
N PHE A 279 3.63 15.33 3.34
CA PHE A 279 4.01 15.32 4.75
C PHE A 279 5.02 14.22 5.07
N GLY A 280 4.89 13.05 4.45
CA GLY A 280 5.87 11.97 4.51
C GLY A 280 7.23 12.37 3.97
N LEU A 281 7.29 12.99 2.78
CA LEU A 281 8.54 13.51 2.23
C LEU A 281 9.20 14.52 3.16
N ARG A 282 8.42 15.43 3.77
CA ARG A 282 8.94 16.38 4.75
C ARG A 282 9.47 15.72 6.01
N LEU A 283 8.76 14.73 6.56
CA LEU A 283 9.23 13.96 7.71
C LEU A 283 10.56 13.28 7.41
N LEU A 284 10.70 12.63 6.24
CA LEU A 284 11.95 11.98 5.84
C LEU A 284 13.13 12.94 5.69
N CYS A 285 12.88 14.21 5.33
CA CYS A 285 13.90 15.27 5.29
C CYS A 285 14.31 15.76 6.69
N SER A 286 13.57 15.41 7.75
CA SER A 286 13.91 15.83 9.11
C SER A 286 15.19 15.14 9.63
N PRO A 287 15.89 15.76 10.59
CA PRO A 287 17.08 15.16 11.21
C PRO A 287 16.80 13.85 11.96
N LEU A 288 15.54 13.45 12.14
CA LEU A 288 15.15 12.17 12.73
C LEU A 288 15.46 10.98 11.82
N HIS A 289 15.37 11.12 10.49
CA HIS A 289 15.52 9.98 9.57
C HIS A 289 16.83 9.98 8.79
N SER A 290 17.43 11.15 8.54
CA SER A 290 18.69 11.26 7.81
C SER A 290 19.62 12.28 8.47
N PRO A 291 20.85 11.90 8.84
CA PRO A 291 21.85 12.88 9.22
C PRO A 291 22.29 13.68 7.98
N GLY A 292 22.11 15.00 8.04
CA GLY A 292 22.43 15.93 6.96
C GLY A 292 21.52 15.82 5.72
N ASP A 293 21.94 16.44 4.63
CA ASP A 293 21.07 16.71 3.47
C ASP A 293 20.85 15.51 2.52
N LYS A 294 21.17 14.28 2.92
CA LYS A 294 21.10 13.11 2.02
C LYS A 294 19.66 12.82 1.58
N ALA A 295 18.72 12.72 2.52
CA ALA A 295 17.31 12.55 2.22
C ALA A 295 16.76 13.73 1.39
N LEU A 296 17.14 14.97 1.75
CA LEU A 296 16.74 16.17 1.01
C LEU A 296 17.18 16.10 -0.47
N ARG A 297 18.43 15.74 -0.74
CA ARG A 297 18.96 15.57 -2.11
C ARG A 297 18.23 14.47 -2.87
N GLN A 298 17.90 13.35 -2.22
CA GLN A 298 17.16 12.26 -2.85
C GLN A 298 15.72 12.67 -3.17
N VAL A 299 15.04 13.35 -2.25
CA VAL A 299 13.70 13.91 -2.47
C VAL A 299 13.73 14.90 -3.64
N PHE A 300 14.70 15.81 -3.68
CA PHE A 300 14.88 16.74 -4.79
C PHE A 300 15.07 16.00 -6.12
N TYR A 301 15.96 14.99 -6.15
CA TYR A 301 16.23 14.22 -7.36
C TYR A 301 14.99 13.47 -7.87
N GLN A 302 14.18 12.89 -6.98
CA GLN A 302 12.95 12.20 -7.39
C GLN A 302 11.86 13.18 -7.84
N LEU A 303 11.68 14.30 -7.13
CA LEU A 303 10.74 15.34 -7.54
C LEU A 303 11.16 16.06 -8.83
N LEU A 304 12.46 16.09 -9.15
CA LEU A 304 12.94 16.63 -10.42
C LEU A 304 12.29 15.89 -11.60
N ARG A 305 12.04 14.57 -11.49
CA ARG A 305 11.35 13.80 -12.54
C ARG A 305 9.91 14.29 -12.77
N VAL A 306 9.22 14.64 -11.68
CA VAL A 306 7.87 15.24 -11.71
C VAL A 306 7.92 16.65 -12.31
N ILE A 307 8.90 17.47 -11.90
CA ILE A 307 9.07 18.85 -12.36
C ILE A 307 9.42 18.91 -13.85
N LEU A 308 10.28 18.01 -14.30
CA LEU A 308 10.66 17.86 -15.71
C LEU A 308 9.56 17.23 -16.56
N MET A 309 8.45 16.80 -15.93
CA MET A 309 7.30 16.21 -16.63
C MET A 309 7.72 15.04 -17.52
N LEU A 310 8.66 14.21 -17.04
CA LEU A 310 9.17 13.09 -17.82
C LEU A 310 8.06 12.06 -18.03
N PRO A 311 7.82 11.59 -19.27
CA PRO A 311 6.80 10.58 -19.50
C PRO A 311 7.19 9.29 -18.77
N GLY A 312 6.23 8.69 -18.07
CA GLY A 312 6.32 7.29 -17.65
C GLY A 312 6.49 6.45 -18.90
N LYS A 313 7.48 5.56 -18.90
CA LYS A 313 7.90 4.66 -20.01
C LYS A 313 6.85 4.51 -21.12
N GLU A 314 6.99 5.27 -22.20
CA GLU A 314 6.94 4.86 -23.61
C GLU A 314 6.90 6.09 -24.52
N GLY A 315 7.70 6.03 -25.59
CA GLY A 315 7.76 7.08 -26.60
C GLY A 315 6.55 7.00 -27.52
N GLY A 316 5.96 8.16 -27.83
CA GLY A 316 5.00 8.26 -28.93
C GLY A 316 3.96 9.36 -28.75
N VAL A 317 4.07 10.38 -29.61
CA VAL A 317 3.11 11.46 -29.87
C VAL A 317 3.03 12.56 -28.81
N LEU A 318 3.30 13.79 -29.25
CA LEU A 318 3.12 15.05 -28.50
C LEU A 318 1.63 15.29 -28.20
N LEU A 319 1.10 14.60 -27.19
CA LEU A 319 -0.19 14.92 -26.62
C LEU A 319 -0.08 16.19 -25.76
N PRO A 320 -1.13 17.03 -25.69
CA PRO A 320 -1.16 18.16 -24.77
C PRO A 320 -0.99 17.65 -23.33
N ILE A 321 -0.08 18.29 -22.59
CA ILE A 321 0.24 17.93 -21.20
C ILE A 321 -1.05 18.04 -20.36
N PRO A 322 -1.50 16.96 -19.71
CA PRO A 322 -2.66 16.99 -18.83
C PRO A 322 -2.50 18.06 -17.73
N SER A 323 -3.59 18.76 -17.39
CA SER A 323 -3.59 19.79 -16.33
C SER A 323 -3.09 19.25 -14.98
N GLN A 324 -3.40 17.99 -14.68
CA GLN A 324 -2.92 17.28 -13.49
C GLN A 324 -1.39 17.24 -13.38
N ILE A 325 -0.67 17.05 -14.50
CA ILE A 325 0.80 17.05 -14.53
C ILE A 325 1.35 18.46 -14.26
N ILE A 326 0.68 19.49 -14.80
CA ILE A 326 1.04 20.89 -14.56
C ILE A 326 0.86 21.27 -13.09
N ASP A 327 -0.23 20.84 -12.47
CA ASP A 327 -0.52 21.11 -11.07
C ASP A 327 0.43 20.33 -10.14
N ALA A 328 0.72 19.07 -10.44
CA ALA A 328 1.73 18.28 -9.73
C ALA A 328 3.11 18.96 -9.76
N ARG A 329 3.52 19.49 -10.92
CA ARG A 329 4.76 20.28 -11.04
C ARG A 329 4.74 21.52 -10.15
N LYS A 330 3.66 22.31 -10.17
CA LYS A 330 3.54 23.53 -9.34
C LYS A 330 3.62 23.20 -7.85
N LEU A 331 2.94 22.14 -7.42
CA LEU A 331 2.96 21.68 -6.04
C LEU A 331 4.35 21.18 -5.62
N ALA A 332 5.02 20.40 -6.48
CA ALA A 332 6.39 19.96 -6.23
C ALA A 332 7.37 21.14 -6.07
N LEU A 333 7.25 22.17 -6.90
CA LEU A 333 8.06 23.39 -6.77
C LEU A 333 7.76 24.12 -5.44
N LYS A 334 6.48 24.33 -5.12
CA LYS A 334 6.07 24.99 -3.88
C LYS A 334 6.52 24.21 -2.64
N PHE A 335 6.50 22.88 -2.70
CA PHE A 335 7.02 22.00 -1.65
C PHE A 335 8.51 22.20 -1.43
N LEU A 336 9.31 22.12 -2.51
CA LEU A 336 10.77 22.29 -2.42
C LEU A 336 11.17 23.67 -1.91
N SER A 337 10.41 24.73 -2.26
CA SER A 337 10.63 26.07 -1.72
C SER A 337 10.28 26.22 -0.22
N SER A 338 9.62 25.22 0.37
CA SER A 338 9.19 25.23 1.78
C SER A 338 10.04 24.35 2.70
N LEU A 339 10.97 23.57 2.14
CA LEU A 339 11.97 22.79 2.88
C LEU A 339 13.17 23.67 3.19
#